data_AF-A0A8H7SWK5-F1
#
_entry.id   AF-A0A8H7SWK5-F1
#
_cell.length_a   1.000
_cell.length_b   1.000
_cell.length_c   1.000
_cell.angle_alpha   90.00
_cell.angle_beta   90.00
_cell.angle_gamma   90.00
#
_symmetry.space_group_name_H-M   'P 1'
#
loop_
_entity.id
_entity.type
_entity.pdbx_description
1 polymer ?
#
loop_
_entity_poly.entity_id
_entity_poly.type
_entity_poly.pdbx_seq_one_letter_code
_entity_poly.pdbx_strand_id
1 'polypeptide(L)'
;MVSSTSLLNCAVCENQLIQPVTLSCGFTVCLTCLPSKALLEGYSFVCPVAQCTKESHLFGPDLFLDYTILQVIEKDFVNSTIMDDSAYNSATTALQCSIGNHLLEHPVTNHCGHTFCKVCLLQYKILNDACNKCQKRLPSYQFIQKQTPNILLNNLINIFNEVPSFKNIELARANQISNVTISFSKLNQFSYKNIPVYLSDFAVLPSQKLRIPIYTEQSRLLFQKALIICKEYQCLCLGIVNKDKTNKKGRFGTMVKVTAIEQRANDMLVNVVGMDRFKVVNVNQEAEDFIAADLDMQFENYQDLENIMTSSQHWTERKMLSPPSSPKCDRVIVAAAVSPPSSPPHFTGSPKPIYECLPSSSPIKLSNRIYDFINDLSHSTPSNSFCSTVEGLLGPVWLDSVQGLHGPLPAAENPVAMCWWAAVVLPVSNSDRYHLLETISLEERLTIILSWINDLKSQWGNCRRTAINSATKVGL
;
A
#
# COMPACT_ATOMS: atom_id res chain seq x y z
N MET A 1 -0.20 -12.68 35.13
CA MET A 1 1.26 -12.83 35.29
C MET A 1 1.76 -13.65 34.11
N VAL A 2 2.30 -13.00 33.09
CA VAL A 2 2.98 -13.72 31.98
C VAL A 2 4.31 -14.21 32.57
N SER A 3 4.54 -15.52 32.57
CA SER A 3 5.81 -16.11 33.00
C SER A 3 6.94 -15.49 32.18
N SER A 4 7.83 -14.74 32.84
CA SER A 4 8.90 -13.95 32.21
C SER A 4 9.78 -14.82 31.30
N THR A 5 10.03 -16.08 31.66
CA THR A 5 10.97 -17.01 31.00
C THR A 5 10.67 -17.39 29.54
N SER A 6 9.58 -16.93 28.92
CA SER A 6 9.23 -17.29 27.53
C SER A 6 9.55 -16.23 26.46
N LEU A 7 9.96 -15.01 26.86
CA LEU A 7 10.05 -13.87 25.94
C LEU A 7 11.29 -13.87 25.02
N LEU A 8 12.37 -14.54 25.42
CA LEU A 8 13.63 -14.62 24.67
C LEU A 8 13.88 -16.01 24.12
N ASN A 9 12.81 -16.74 23.79
CA ASN A 9 12.91 -18.11 23.31
C ASN A 9 13.04 -18.17 21.79
N CYS A 10 13.79 -19.17 21.34
CA CYS A 10 13.95 -19.51 19.94
C CYS A 10 12.61 -19.95 19.35
N ALA A 11 12.24 -19.40 18.18
CA ALA A 11 11.02 -19.79 17.48
C ALA A 11 11.04 -21.23 16.90
N VAL A 12 12.13 -21.98 17.08
CA VAL A 12 12.29 -23.37 16.61
C VAL A 12 12.41 -24.33 17.78
N CYS A 13 13.43 -24.17 18.64
CA CYS A 13 13.69 -25.10 19.73
C CYS A 13 12.98 -24.73 21.04
N GLU A 14 12.31 -23.57 21.10
CA GLU A 14 11.57 -23.04 22.25
C GLU A 14 12.41 -22.81 23.53
N ASN A 15 13.72 -23.05 23.47
CA ASN A 15 14.67 -22.72 24.53
C ASN A 15 15.15 -21.27 24.42
N GLN A 16 15.79 -20.76 25.48
CA GLN A 16 16.43 -19.44 25.47
C GLN A 16 17.38 -19.29 24.27
N LEU A 17 17.30 -18.13 23.60
CA LEU A 17 18.11 -17.83 22.43
C LEU A 17 19.61 -17.85 22.75
N ILE A 18 20.35 -18.63 21.97
CA ILE A 18 21.81 -18.67 21.96
C ILE A 18 22.25 -18.29 20.55
N GLN A 19 23.10 -17.26 20.43
CA GLN A 19 23.53 -16.71 19.14
C GLN A 19 22.32 -16.42 18.22
N PRO A 20 21.46 -15.47 18.60
CA PRO A 20 20.20 -15.20 17.91
C PRO A 20 20.44 -14.72 16.47
N VAL A 21 19.62 -15.19 15.55
CA VAL A 21 19.57 -14.75 14.15
C VAL A 21 18.13 -14.43 13.79
N THR A 22 17.88 -13.21 13.32
CA THR A 22 16.55 -12.81 12.84
C THR A 22 16.42 -13.01 11.34
N LEU A 23 15.38 -13.73 10.95
CA LEU A 23 15.08 -14.10 9.58
C LEU A 23 14.24 -13.02 8.88
N SER A 24 14.21 -13.05 7.54
CA SER A 24 13.41 -12.11 6.74
C SER A 24 11.88 -12.32 6.84
N CYS A 25 11.42 -13.31 7.62
CA CYS A 25 10.02 -13.42 8.09
C CYS A 25 9.76 -12.70 9.41
N GLY A 26 10.78 -12.17 10.07
CA GLY A 26 10.68 -11.47 11.35
C GLY A 26 10.87 -12.38 12.58
N PHE A 27 10.91 -13.70 12.41
CA PHE A 27 11.21 -14.63 13.52
C PHE A 27 12.70 -14.64 13.85
N THR A 28 13.00 -14.83 15.13
CA THR A 28 14.36 -14.98 15.65
C THR A 28 14.58 -16.41 16.13
N VAL A 29 15.71 -17.00 15.74
CA VAL A 29 16.08 -18.39 16.05
C VAL A 29 17.52 -18.46 16.53
N CYS A 30 17.90 -19.53 17.23
CA CYS A 30 19.32 -19.82 17.49
C CYS A 30 20.04 -20.12 16.18
N LEU A 31 21.31 -19.72 16.06
CA LEU A 31 22.15 -20.07 14.91
C LEU A 31 22.18 -21.58 14.64
N THR A 32 22.19 -22.39 15.70
CA THR A 32 22.21 -23.86 15.62
C THR A 32 20.88 -24.48 15.18
N CYS A 33 19.78 -23.71 15.21
CA CYS A 33 18.47 -24.15 14.71
C CYS A 33 18.31 -23.89 13.20
N LEU A 34 19.29 -23.23 12.56
CA LEU A 34 19.31 -23.05 11.12
C LEU A 34 20.01 -24.23 10.43
N PRO A 35 19.59 -24.59 9.20
CA PRO A 35 20.31 -25.57 8.41
C PRO A 35 21.77 -25.12 8.20
N SER A 36 22.70 -26.07 8.22
CA SER A 36 24.13 -25.80 8.00
C SER A 36 24.34 -25.05 6.69
N LYS A 37 25.24 -24.06 6.66
CA LYS A 37 25.59 -23.30 5.45
C LYS A 37 25.98 -24.20 4.26
N ALA A 38 26.51 -25.39 4.53
CA ALA A 38 26.88 -26.37 3.50
C ALA A 38 25.68 -27.00 2.76
N LEU A 39 24.47 -26.94 3.33
CA LEU A 39 23.24 -27.49 2.77
C LEU A 39 22.37 -26.44 2.06
N LEU A 40 22.82 -25.18 2.00
CA LEU A 40 22.10 -24.10 1.35
C LEU A 40 22.40 -24.08 -0.15
N GLU A 41 21.67 -24.88 -0.93
CA GLU A 41 21.69 -24.73 -2.39
C GLU A 41 21.18 -23.34 -2.78
N GLY A 42 22.06 -22.51 -3.36
CA GLY A 42 21.67 -21.22 -3.94
C GLY A 42 21.24 -20.13 -2.95
N TYR A 43 21.73 -20.16 -1.70
CA TYR A 43 21.39 -19.17 -0.66
C TYR A 43 19.90 -19.13 -0.29
N SER A 44 19.14 -20.18 -0.61
CA SER A 44 17.72 -20.31 -0.29
C SER A 44 17.47 -21.48 0.65
N PHE A 45 16.47 -21.36 1.53
CA PHE A 45 16.04 -22.45 2.42
C PHE A 45 14.57 -22.33 2.80
N VAL A 46 14.00 -23.46 3.21
CA VAL A 46 12.68 -23.51 3.85
C VAL A 46 12.82 -23.09 5.31
N CYS A 47 11.96 -22.18 5.77
CA CYS A 47 12.02 -21.69 7.14
C CYS A 47 11.82 -22.85 8.14
N PRO A 48 12.70 -23.03 9.15
CA PRO A 48 12.50 -24.05 10.18
C PRO A 48 11.40 -23.67 11.17
N VAL A 49 10.89 -22.44 11.14
CA VAL A 49 9.82 -21.95 12.01
C VAL A 49 8.47 -22.41 11.47
N ALA A 50 7.76 -23.23 12.24
CA ALA A 50 6.48 -23.83 11.83
C ALA A 50 5.39 -22.80 11.50
N GLN A 51 5.41 -21.63 12.13
CA GLN A 51 4.45 -20.54 11.90
C GLN A 51 4.79 -19.69 10.65
N CYS A 52 5.89 -19.97 9.97
CA CYS A 52 6.27 -19.24 8.78
C CYS A 52 5.50 -19.73 7.55
N THR A 53 4.89 -18.79 6.81
CA THR A 53 4.09 -19.07 5.60
C THR A 53 4.84 -18.82 4.29
N LYS A 54 6.13 -18.44 4.35
CA LYS A 54 6.93 -18.18 3.15
C LYS A 54 7.49 -19.50 2.61
N GLU A 55 7.35 -19.72 1.31
CA GLU A 55 7.87 -20.92 0.61
C GLU A 55 9.37 -21.08 0.78
N SER A 56 10.10 -19.97 0.70
CA SER A 56 11.55 -19.95 0.93
C SER A 56 12.02 -18.59 1.44
N HIS A 57 13.21 -18.59 2.00
CA HIS A 57 13.94 -17.42 2.44
C HIS A 57 15.26 -17.32 1.72
N LEU A 58 15.61 -16.10 1.31
CA LEU A 58 16.95 -15.78 0.83
C LEU A 58 17.84 -15.39 2.01
N PHE A 59 19.05 -15.93 2.04
CA PHE A 59 20.14 -15.42 2.85
C PHE A 59 21.12 -14.60 1.99
N GLY A 60 21.75 -13.60 2.62
CA GLY A 60 22.95 -13.02 2.07
C GLY A 60 24.11 -14.04 2.10
N PRO A 61 25.30 -13.67 1.60
CA PRO A 61 26.47 -14.55 1.64
C PRO A 61 26.84 -15.00 3.07
N ASP A 62 26.45 -14.22 4.08
CA ASP A 62 26.74 -14.49 5.48
C ASP A 62 25.53 -14.34 6.39
N LEU A 63 25.50 -15.18 7.43
CA LEU A 63 24.59 -15.08 8.57
C LEU A 63 25.25 -14.22 9.64
N PHE A 64 24.52 -13.21 10.10
CA PHE A 64 24.95 -12.34 11.19
C PHE A 64 24.00 -12.50 12.37
N LEU A 65 24.57 -12.43 13.57
CA LEU A 65 23.80 -12.45 14.80
C LEU A 65 22.99 -11.15 14.91
N ASP A 66 21.80 -11.23 15.50
CA ASP A 66 21.04 -10.03 15.88
C ASP A 66 21.71 -9.40 17.11
N TYR A 67 22.50 -8.35 16.85
CA TYR A 67 23.24 -7.64 17.88
C TYR A 67 22.34 -6.89 18.86
N THR A 68 21.14 -6.48 18.43
CA THR A 68 20.17 -5.84 19.32
C THR A 68 19.61 -6.85 20.31
N ILE A 69 19.24 -8.05 19.85
CA ILE A 69 18.77 -9.12 20.74
C ILE A 69 19.90 -9.62 21.65
N LEU A 70 21.14 -9.74 21.16
CA LEU A 70 22.30 -10.06 22.00
C LEU A 70 22.44 -9.06 23.16
N GLN A 71 22.35 -7.76 22.88
CA GLN A 71 22.41 -6.72 23.91
C GLN A 71 21.24 -6.83 24.92
N VAL A 72 20.06 -7.23 24.47
CA VAL A 72 18.91 -7.47 25.35
C VAL A 72 19.14 -8.69 26.25
N ILE A 73 19.71 -9.78 25.72
CA ILE A 73 20.03 -11.00 26.48
C ILE A 73 21.12 -10.71 27.52
N GLU A 74 22.22 -10.04 27.12
CA GLU A 74 23.35 -9.73 28.01
C GLU A 74 22.96 -8.86 29.20
N LYS A 75 21.94 -8.02 29.04
CA LYS A 75 21.44 -7.13 30.10
C LYS A 75 20.41 -7.79 31.04
N ASP A 76 20.25 -9.12 30.94
CA ASP A 76 19.39 -9.98 31.76
C ASP A 76 17.97 -9.43 31.98
N PHE A 77 17.43 -8.92 30.89
CA PHE A 77 16.23 -8.07 30.79
C PHE A 77 14.96 -8.64 31.45
N VAL A 78 14.86 -9.96 31.56
CA VAL A 78 13.63 -10.68 31.88
C VAL A 78 13.62 -11.24 33.31
N ASN A 79 14.80 -11.33 33.94
CA ASN A 79 15.00 -11.95 35.24
C ASN A 79 15.13 -10.95 36.39
N SER A 80 15.13 -9.64 36.11
CA SER A 80 15.13 -8.62 37.16
C SER A 80 13.74 -8.58 37.81
N THR A 81 13.61 -9.26 38.95
CA THR A 81 12.41 -9.30 39.81
C THR A 81 12.04 -7.92 40.38
N ILE A 82 12.92 -6.94 40.19
CA ILE A 82 12.77 -5.52 40.53
C ILE A 82 13.28 -4.75 39.31
N MET A 83 12.38 -4.19 38.50
CA MET A 83 12.76 -3.18 37.51
C MET A 83 13.03 -1.87 38.28
N ASP A 84 14.24 -1.71 38.78
CA ASP A 84 14.70 -0.39 39.21
C ASP A 84 14.96 0.53 38.01
N ASP A 85 15.02 1.84 38.24
CA ASP A 85 15.23 2.83 37.19
C ASP A 85 16.53 2.59 36.38
N SER A 86 17.53 1.91 36.96
CA SER A 86 18.82 1.63 36.32
C SER A 86 18.72 0.51 35.28
N ALA A 87 18.02 -0.59 35.62
CA ALA A 87 17.74 -1.70 34.73
C ALA A 87 16.88 -1.24 33.55
N TYR A 88 15.88 -0.38 33.82
CA TYR A 88 15.05 0.23 32.79
C TYR A 88 15.85 1.13 31.83
N ASN A 89 16.70 2.01 32.35
CA ASN A 89 17.56 2.87 31.52
C ASN A 89 18.54 2.05 30.66
N SER A 90 19.10 0.98 31.22
CA SER A 90 19.98 0.08 30.46
C SER A 90 19.22 -0.65 29.34
N ALA A 91 17.99 -1.08 29.62
CA ALA A 91 17.14 -1.79 28.69
C ALA A 91 16.59 -0.89 27.56
N THR A 92 16.14 0.31 27.89
CA THR A 92 15.72 1.32 26.89
C THR A 92 16.87 1.71 25.97
N THR A 93 18.10 1.76 26.48
CA THR A 93 19.30 2.00 25.65
C THR A 93 19.53 0.88 24.63
N ALA A 94 19.27 -0.39 24.98
CA ALA A 94 19.43 -1.51 24.04
C ALA A 94 18.34 -1.52 22.96
N LEU A 95 17.12 -1.07 23.28
CA LEU A 95 16.01 -0.95 22.33
C LEU A 95 15.91 0.43 21.66
N GLN A 96 16.95 1.24 21.76
CA GLN A 96 16.99 2.57 21.14
C GLN A 96 17.43 2.46 19.68
N CYS A 97 16.64 3.04 18.79
CA CYS A 97 17.02 3.24 17.41
C CYS A 97 18.12 4.29 17.31
N SER A 98 19.32 3.95 16.83
CA SER A 98 20.41 4.94 16.72
C SER A 98 20.21 5.96 15.60
N ILE A 99 19.31 5.68 14.65
CA ILE A 99 18.91 6.63 13.62
C ILE A 99 17.88 7.59 14.22
N GLY A 100 16.79 7.08 14.78
CA GLY A 100 15.72 7.92 15.31
C GLY A 100 16.07 8.62 16.62
N ASN A 101 17.01 8.07 17.39
CA ASN A 101 17.25 8.41 18.79
C ASN A 101 15.96 8.38 19.62
N HIS A 102 15.21 7.29 19.48
CA HIS A 102 14.01 6.98 20.25
C HIS A 102 13.86 5.46 20.36
N LEU A 103 12.96 4.98 21.22
CA LEU A 103 12.63 3.55 21.27
C LEU A 103 12.24 3.03 19.89
N LEU A 104 12.69 1.82 19.56
CA LEU A 104 12.37 1.18 18.29
C LEU A 104 10.84 1.16 18.05
N GLU A 105 10.42 1.54 16.85
CA GLU A 105 9.03 1.41 16.38
C GLU A 105 9.08 0.60 15.07
N HIS A 106 8.31 -0.50 14.99
CA HIS A 106 8.37 -1.44 13.86
C HIS A 106 9.82 -1.85 13.53
N PRO A 107 10.50 -2.55 14.47
CA PRO A 107 11.93 -2.84 14.36
C PRO A 107 12.23 -3.72 13.15
N VAL A 108 13.20 -3.36 12.33
CA VAL A 108 13.69 -4.16 11.20
C VAL A 108 15.17 -4.48 11.43
N THR A 109 15.47 -5.77 11.58
CA THR A 109 16.85 -6.26 11.65
C THR A 109 17.41 -6.33 10.22
N ASN A 110 18.47 -5.57 9.96
CA ASN A 110 19.17 -5.60 8.68
C ASN A 110 20.05 -6.87 8.58
N HIS A 111 20.43 -7.26 7.36
CA HIS A 111 21.33 -8.40 7.12
C HIS A 111 22.68 -8.30 7.85
N CYS A 112 23.11 -7.10 8.25
CA CYS A 112 24.31 -6.92 9.09
C CYS A 112 24.10 -7.22 10.59
N GLY A 113 22.91 -7.63 11.01
CA GLY A 113 22.56 -7.95 12.41
C GLY A 113 22.11 -6.76 13.27
N HIS A 114 22.09 -5.54 12.73
CA HIS A 114 21.65 -4.33 13.46
C HIS A 114 20.19 -4.00 13.18
N THR A 115 19.48 -3.54 14.20
CA THR A 115 18.05 -3.24 14.14
C THR A 115 17.76 -1.74 14.21
N PHE A 116 16.80 -1.28 13.40
CA PHE A 116 16.35 0.12 13.34
C PHE A 116 14.83 0.18 13.18
N CYS A 117 14.19 1.33 13.46
CA CYS A 117 12.80 1.53 13.06
C CYS A 117 12.69 1.47 11.53
N LYS A 118 11.65 0.82 11.00
CA LYS A 118 11.45 0.69 9.56
C LYS A 118 11.51 2.03 8.83
N VAL A 119 10.73 3.02 9.28
CA VAL A 119 10.68 4.35 8.64
C VAL A 119 11.98 5.12 8.80
N CYS A 120 12.61 5.08 9.99
CA CYS A 120 13.91 5.71 10.19
C CYS A 120 14.97 5.15 9.22
N LEU A 121 15.00 3.83 9.05
CA LEU A 121 15.91 3.18 8.12
C LEU A 121 15.61 3.53 6.66
N LEU A 122 14.33 3.64 6.28
CA LEU A 122 13.93 4.10 4.95
C LEU A 122 14.41 5.52 4.65
N GLN A 123 14.21 6.47 5.58
CA GLN A 123 14.70 7.84 5.42
C GLN A 123 16.22 7.89 5.34
N TYR A 124 16.88 7.19 6.26
CA TYR A 124 18.34 7.13 6.31
C TYR A 124 18.92 6.55 5.02
N LYS A 125 18.28 5.54 4.43
CA LYS A 125 18.67 4.92 3.16
C LYS A 125 18.61 5.87 1.96
N ILE A 126 17.78 6.92 2.00
CA ILE A 126 17.73 7.94 0.94
C ILE A 126 19.03 8.74 0.89
N LEU A 127 19.64 8.96 2.05
CA LEU A 127 20.85 9.78 2.19
C LEU A 127 22.13 8.95 2.29
N ASN A 128 22.02 7.69 2.72
CA ASN A 128 23.16 6.85 3.08
C ASN A 128 23.01 5.45 2.49
N ASP A 129 24.11 4.88 2.02
CA ASP A 129 24.18 3.50 1.53
C ASP A 129 24.81 2.52 2.54
N ALA A 130 25.28 3.01 3.69
CA ALA A 130 25.99 2.23 4.70
C ALA A 130 25.24 2.23 6.03
N CYS A 131 25.35 1.16 6.80
CA CYS A 131 24.70 1.01 8.09
C CYS A 131 25.25 2.01 9.12
N ASN A 132 24.36 2.73 9.81
CA ASN A 132 24.72 3.72 10.83
C ASN A 132 25.59 3.16 11.99
N LYS A 133 25.57 1.85 12.22
CA LYS A 133 26.34 1.18 13.28
C LYS A 133 27.66 0.57 12.80
N CYS A 134 27.64 -0.17 11.70
CA CYS A 134 28.79 -0.99 11.26
C CYS A 134 29.34 -0.66 9.87
N GLN A 135 28.77 0.34 9.19
CA GLN A 135 29.19 0.81 7.87
C GLN A 135 29.09 -0.23 6.72
N LYS A 136 28.57 -1.44 6.98
CA LYS A 136 28.21 -2.39 5.92
C LYS A 136 27.08 -1.84 5.06
N ARG A 137 27.08 -2.18 3.76
CA ARG A 137 26.07 -1.70 2.80
C ARG A 137 24.65 -2.00 3.27
N LEU A 138 23.73 -1.06 3.11
CA LEU A 138 22.30 -1.26 3.37
C LEU A 138 21.62 -1.94 2.16
N PRO A 139 20.54 -2.71 2.38
CA PRO A 139 19.72 -3.22 1.29
C PRO A 139 19.08 -2.08 0.48
N SER A 140 18.53 -2.42 -0.68
CA SER A 140 17.76 -1.45 -1.46
C SER A 140 16.55 -0.93 -0.68
N TYR A 141 16.10 0.29 -1.00
CA TYR A 141 14.91 0.89 -0.39
C TYR A 141 13.70 -0.05 -0.47
N GLN A 142 13.47 -0.63 -1.65
CA GLN A 142 12.35 -1.56 -1.89
C GLN A 142 12.44 -2.82 -1.01
N PHE A 143 13.65 -3.33 -0.77
CA PHE A 143 13.85 -4.48 0.11
C PHE A 143 13.53 -4.13 1.56
N ILE A 144 13.97 -2.97 2.05
CA ILE A 144 13.67 -2.47 3.40
C ILE A 144 12.16 -2.26 3.58
N GLN A 145 11.49 -1.65 2.59
CA GLN A 145 10.04 -1.42 2.61
C GLN A 145 9.25 -2.73 2.72
N LYS A 146 9.76 -3.83 2.17
CA LYS A 146 9.15 -5.17 2.20
C LYS A 146 9.53 -6.00 3.44
N GLN A 147 10.48 -5.54 4.27
CA GLN A 147 10.85 -6.30 5.47
C GLN A 147 9.70 -6.34 6.47
N THR A 148 9.52 -7.52 7.04
CA THR A 148 8.66 -7.78 8.19
C THR A 148 9.37 -7.30 9.46
N PRO A 149 8.63 -6.76 10.45
CA PRO A 149 9.22 -6.40 11.73
C PRO A 149 9.84 -7.62 12.43
N ASN A 150 10.88 -7.41 13.23
CA ASN A 150 11.41 -8.37 14.18
C ASN A 150 10.33 -8.60 15.26
N ILE A 151 9.69 -9.76 15.21
CA ILE A 151 8.50 -10.09 16.02
C ILE A 151 8.85 -10.06 17.51
N LEU A 152 10.00 -10.63 17.87
CA LEU A 152 10.47 -10.69 19.26
C LEU A 152 10.70 -9.27 19.80
N LEU A 153 11.46 -8.44 19.09
CA LEU A 153 11.72 -7.07 19.54
C LEU A 153 10.42 -6.25 19.60
N ASN A 154 9.53 -6.41 18.62
CA ASN A 154 8.24 -5.72 18.62
C ASN A 154 7.38 -6.08 19.84
N ASN A 155 7.36 -7.35 20.23
CA ASN A 155 6.65 -7.81 21.44
C ASN A 155 7.28 -7.23 22.71
N LEU A 156 8.61 -7.20 22.82
CA LEU A 156 9.31 -6.59 23.96
C LEU A 156 8.99 -5.09 24.09
N ILE A 157 8.98 -4.37 22.97
CA ILE A 157 8.65 -2.93 22.94
C ILE A 157 7.20 -2.68 23.37
N ASN A 158 6.26 -3.52 22.94
CA ASN A 158 4.86 -3.41 23.36
C ASN A 158 4.71 -3.59 24.88
N ILE A 159 5.37 -4.59 25.46
CA ILE A 159 5.40 -4.81 26.91
C ILE A 159 5.92 -3.57 27.63
N PHE A 160 6.97 -2.92 27.11
CA PHE A 160 7.48 -1.67 27.69
C PHE A 160 6.47 -0.54 27.70
N ASN A 161 5.78 -0.34 26.57
CA ASN A 161 4.83 0.74 26.42
C ASN A 161 3.60 0.58 27.33
N GLU A 162 3.31 -0.65 27.78
CA GLU A 162 2.23 -0.95 28.72
C GLU A 162 2.56 -0.57 30.18
N VAL A 163 3.83 -0.44 30.54
CA VAL A 163 4.24 -0.10 31.91
C VAL A 163 4.06 1.41 32.17
N PRO A 164 3.09 1.85 33.01
CA PRO A 164 2.72 3.26 33.14
C PRO A 164 3.81 4.15 33.76
N SER A 165 4.66 3.58 34.63
CA SER A 165 5.71 4.29 35.36
C SER A 165 6.76 4.95 34.46
N PHE A 166 6.81 4.56 33.17
CA PHE A 166 7.91 4.92 32.29
C PHE A 166 7.48 5.51 30.94
N LYS A 167 6.21 5.93 30.81
CA LYS A 167 5.62 6.55 29.60
C LYS A 167 6.25 7.89 29.16
N ASN A 168 7.21 8.44 29.90
CA ASN A 168 7.66 9.82 29.76
C ASN A 168 9.14 10.01 29.36
N ILE A 169 9.83 9.00 28.81
CA ILE A 169 11.16 9.25 28.22
C ILE A 169 10.99 9.78 26.79
N GLU A 170 10.82 11.10 26.67
CA GLU A 170 10.99 11.81 25.41
C GLU A 170 12.48 11.85 25.05
N LEU A 171 12.95 10.82 24.32
CA LEU A 171 14.25 10.91 23.66
C LEU A 171 14.15 11.89 22.48
N ALA A 172 15.01 12.91 22.46
CA ALA A 172 15.05 13.90 21.39
C ALA A 172 15.38 13.23 20.04
N ARG A 173 14.48 13.29 19.07
CA ARG A 173 14.67 12.64 17.76
C ARG A 173 15.92 13.19 17.05
N ALA A 174 16.87 12.32 16.70
CA ALA A 174 18.17 12.73 16.14
C ALA A 174 18.18 12.97 14.63
N ASN A 175 17.22 12.40 13.88
CA ASN A 175 17.19 12.53 12.41
C ASN A 175 15.98 13.34 11.93
N GLN A 176 16.26 14.56 11.46
CA GLN A 176 15.32 15.56 10.95
C GLN A 176 15.17 15.49 9.41
N ILE A 177 15.10 14.30 8.81
CA ILE A 177 14.92 14.18 7.34
C ILE A 177 13.49 14.60 6.96
N SER A 178 12.49 14.25 7.78
CA SER A 178 11.15 14.84 7.70
C SER A 178 10.50 14.92 9.08
N ASN A 179 9.97 16.09 9.42
CA ASN A 179 9.25 16.32 10.68
C ASN A 179 7.73 16.12 10.55
N VAL A 180 7.25 15.87 9.33
CA VAL A 180 5.83 15.76 9.05
C VAL A 180 5.41 14.31 9.15
N THR A 181 4.49 14.03 10.08
CA THR A 181 3.90 12.71 10.28
C THR A 181 2.39 12.81 10.15
N ILE A 182 1.82 11.96 9.31
CA ILE A 182 0.37 11.75 9.23
C ILE A 182 0.02 10.44 9.94
N SER A 183 -1.13 10.43 10.60
CA SER A 183 -1.68 9.26 11.27
C SER A 183 -3.19 9.29 11.23
N PHE A 184 -3.78 8.15 10.86
CA PHE A 184 -5.21 7.90 10.73
C PHE A 184 -5.81 7.23 11.98
N SER A 185 -4.99 6.90 12.97
CA SER A 185 -5.39 6.25 14.23
C SER A 185 -6.43 7.02 15.07
N LYS A 186 -6.55 8.34 14.88
CA LYS A 186 -7.54 9.16 15.59
C LYS A 186 -8.77 9.36 14.70
N LEU A 187 -9.82 8.58 14.99
CA LEU A 187 -11.14 8.77 14.40
C LEU A 187 -11.51 10.27 14.48
N ASN A 188 -11.81 10.88 13.33
CA ASN A 188 -12.23 12.28 13.14
C ASN A 188 -11.14 13.35 13.01
N GLN A 189 -9.84 13.01 12.97
CA GLN A 189 -8.78 14.00 12.68
C GLN A 189 -7.96 13.60 11.44
N PHE A 190 -8.56 13.84 10.27
CA PHE A 190 -7.94 13.57 8.95
C PHE A 190 -7.44 14.83 8.24
N SER A 191 -7.46 15.95 8.96
CA SER A 191 -6.93 17.21 8.48
C SER A 191 -5.54 17.48 9.07
N TYR A 192 -4.58 17.82 8.20
CA TYR A 192 -3.19 18.06 8.56
C TYR A 192 -2.78 19.46 8.13
N LYS A 193 -1.97 20.12 8.95
CA LYS A 193 -1.57 21.51 8.74
C LYS A 193 -0.17 21.60 8.16
N ASN A 194 0.02 22.56 7.27
CA ASN A 194 1.34 22.92 6.75
C ASN A 194 2.14 21.75 6.13
N ILE A 195 1.45 20.93 5.33
CA ILE A 195 2.04 19.78 4.65
C ILE A 195 2.68 20.24 3.34
N PRO A 196 3.94 19.85 3.07
CA PRO A 196 4.59 20.11 1.79
C PRO A 196 3.94 19.24 0.70
N VAL A 197 3.59 19.87 -0.42
CA VAL A 197 2.93 19.23 -1.57
C VAL A 197 3.66 19.63 -2.84
N TYR A 198 4.00 18.63 -3.66
CA TYR A 198 4.61 18.79 -4.97
C TYR A 198 3.57 19.19 -6.02
N LEU A 199 3.92 20.15 -6.88
CA LEU A 199 3.10 20.56 -8.01
C LEU A 199 3.54 19.82 -9.28
N SER A 200 2.61 19.11 -9.89
CA SER A 200 2.78 18.35 -11.14
C SER A 200 2.00 19.00 -12.28
N ASP A 201 2.43 18.84 -13.52
CA ASP A 201 1.70 19.33 -14.71
C ASP A 201 0.44 18.49 -15.03
N PHE A 202 0.28 17.35 -14.36
CA PHE A 202 -0.88 16.47 -14.52
C PHE A 202 -1.39 15.95 -13.17
N ALA A 203 -2.66 15.58 -13.12
CA ALA A 203 -3.27 14.95 -11.96
C ALA A 203 -2.77 13.51 -11.80
N VAL A 204 -2.23 13.20 -10.62
CA VAL A 204 -1.90 11.82 -10.24
C VAL A 204 -3.13 11.19 -9.62
N LEU A 205 -3.51 10.01 -10.09
CA LEU A 205 -4.67 9.28 -9.58
C LEU A 205 -4.26 8.23 -8.53
N PRO A 206 -5.17 7.85 -7.61
CA PRO A 206 -5.01 6.64 -6.82
C PRO A 206 -4.67 5.42 -7.69
N SER A 207 -3.89 4.48 -7.16
CA SER A 207 -3.30 3.30 -7.83
C SER A 207 -2.31 3.58 -8.97
N GLN A 208 -2.19 4.83 -9.44
CA GLN A 208 -1.27 5.17 -10.51
C GLN A 208 0.19 5.05 -10.05
N LYS A 209 1.00 4.28 -10.79
CA LYS A 209 2.44 4.24 -10.60
C LYS A 209 3.11 5.36 -11.41
N LEU A 210 4.09 6.03 -10.80
CA LEU A 210 4.85 7.10 -11.44
C LEU A 210 6.33 6.95 -11.08
N ARG A 211 7.21 7.37 -12.00
CA ARG A 211 8.65 7.49 -11.79
C ARG A 211 9.03 8.96 -11.86
N ILE A 212 9.39 9.54 -10.72
CA ILE A 212 9.73 10.96 -10.58
C ILE A 212 11.26 11.10 -10.66
N PRO A 213 11.79 11.77 -11.69
CA PRO A 213 13.21 12.07 -11.77
C PRO A 213 13.60 13.29 -10.94
N ILE A 214 14.71 13.19 -10.22
CA ILE A 214 15.30 14.26 -9.40
C ILE A 214 16.79 14.35 -9.76
N TYR A 215 17.14 15.38 -10.52
CA TYR A 215 18.49 15.56 -11.09
C TYR A 215 19.33 16.61 -10.37
N THR A 216 18.70 17.61 -9.75
CA THR A 216 19.42 18.73 -9.13
C THR A 216 19.50 18.59 -7.60
N GLU A 217 20.56 19.15 -7.01
CA GLU A 217 20.71 19.25 -5.55
C GLU A 217 19.50 19.94 -4.90
N GLN A 218 19.02 21.03 -5.49
CA GLN A 218 17.88 21.79 -4.99
C GLN A 218 16.59 20.95 -4.99
N SER A 219 16.28 20.26 -6.10
CA SER A 219 15.14 19.35 -6.18
C SER A 219 15.27 18.20 -5.18
N ARG A 220 16.49 17.72 -4.91
CA ARG A 220 16.72 16.67 -3.90
C ARG A 220 16.45 17.14 -2.49
N LEU A 221 16.91 18.34 -2.12
CA LEU A 221 16.61 18.95 -0.83
C LEU A 221 15.10 19.19 -0.65
N LEU A 222 14.42 19.64 -1.70
CA LEU A 222 12.97 19.83 -1.69
C LEU A 222 12.24 18.50 -1.52
N PHE A 223 12.61 17.47 -2.29
CA PHE A 223 12.07 16.12 -2.13
C PHE A 223 12.24 15.62 -0.70
N GLN A 224 13.45 15.71 -0.13
CA GLN A 224 13.73 15.26 1.24
C GLN A 224 12.83 15.98 2.26
N LYS A 225 12.72 17.32 2.16
CA LYS A 225 11.85 18.13 3.03
C LYS A 225 10.37 17.86 2.83
N ALA A 226 9.98 17.41 1.64
CA ALA A 226 8.60 17.10 1.29
C ALA A 226 8.14 15.70 1.72
N LEU A 227 9.05 14.84 2.18
CA LEU A 227 8.71 13.51 2.65
C LEU A 227 7.78 13.59 3.86
N ILE A 228 6.75 12.74 3.85
CA ILE A 228 5.76 12.61 4.90
C ILE A 228 5.86 11.19 5.45
N ILE A 229 5.95 11.06 6.78
CA ILE A 229 5.86 9.76 7.44
C ILE A 229 4.40 9.37 7.56
N CYS A 230 4.01 8.22 7.01
CA CYS A 230 2.71 7.62 7.29
C CYS A 230 2.87 6.49 8.30
N LYS A 231 2.29 6.64 9.50
CA LYS A 231 2.43 5.66 10.58
C LYS A 231 1.76 4.33 10.26
N GLU A 232 0.57 4.36 9.70
CA GLU A 232 -0.23 3.15 9.50
C GLU A 232 0.36 2.27 8.39
N TYR A 233 0.87 2.89 7.32
CA TYR A 233 1.48 2.16 6.20
C TYR A 233 2.98 1.87 6.39
N GLN A 234 3.60 2.42 7.45
CA GLN A 234 5.03 2.28 7.74
C GLN A 234 5.90 2.54 6.50
N CYS A 235 5.64 3.70 5.87
CA CYS A 235 6.31 4.12 4.63
C CYS A 235 6.50 5.63 4.57
N LEU A 236 7.23 6.08 3.56
CA LEU A 236 7.35 7.49 3.21
C LEU A 236 6.40 7.84 2.08
N CYS A 237 5.78 9.01 2.18
CA CYS A 237 4.81 9.53 1.22
C CYS A 237 5.17 10.93 0.74
N LEU A 238 4.50 11.38 -0.33
CA LEU A 238 4.50 12.75 -0.83
C LEU A 238 3.06 13.15 -1.17
N GLY A 239 2.67 14.41 -0.92
CA GLY A 239 1.46 14.96 -1.51
C GLY A 239 1.74 15.48 -2.92
N ILE A 240 0.89 15.15 -3.91
CA ILE A 240 1.00 15.69 -5.27
C ILE A 240 -0.32 16.35 -5.69
N VAL A 241 -0.24 17.56 -6.22
CA VAL A 241 -1.38 18.34 -6.77
C VAL A 241 -1.05 18.80 -8.19
N ASN A 242 -2.07 18.92 -9.05
CA ASN A 242 -1.91 19.52 -10.37
C ASN A 242 -1.66 21.05 -10.25
N LYS A 243 -0.69 21.59 -10.99
CA LYS A 243 -0.25 23.00 -11.01
C LYS A 243 -1.29 24.00 -11.54
N ASP A 244 -2.55 23.59 -11.76
CA ASP A 244 -3.58 24.44 -12.38
C ASP A 244 -3.65 25.86 -11.76
N LYS A 245 -3.40 26.85 -12.63
CA LYS A 245 -3.28 28.27 -12.32
C LYS A 245 -4.66 28.92 -12.13
N THR A 246 -5.72 28.29 -12.61
CA THR A 246 -7.06 28.89 -12.69
C THR A 246 -7.87 28.70 -11.41
N ASN A 247 -7.62 27.63 -10.64
CA ASN A 247 -8.36 27.32 -9.42
C ASN A 247 -7.44 27.25 -8.19
N LYS A 248 -7.34 28.36 -7.46
CA LYS A 248 -6.53 28.46 -6.22
C LYS A 248 -7.27 28.02 -4.96
N LYS A 249 -8.59 27.75 -5.01
CA LYS A 249 -9.39 27.35 -3.86
C LYS A 249 -9.98 25.95 -4.09
N GLY A 250 -9.64 25.00 -3.21
CA GLY A 250 -10.22 23.65 -3.24
C GLY A 250 -9.56 22.67 -4.22
N ARG A 251 -8.24 22.72 -4.37
CA ARG A 251 -7.49 21.78 -5.22
C ARG A 251 -7.55 20.36 -4.66
N PHE A 252 -7.80 19.36 -5.49
CA PHE A 252 -7.62 17.96 -5.10
C PHE A 252 -6.24 17.46 -5.50
N GLY A 253 -5.71 16.54 -4.69
CA GLY A 253 -4.44 15.89 -4.91
C GLY A 253 -4.47 14.44 -4.45
N THR A 254 -3.35 13.77 -4.66
CA THR A 254 -3.16 12.37 -4.27
C THR A 254 -1.92 12.24 -3.41
N MET A 255 -2.08 11.57 -2.27
CA MET A 255 -0.97 11.12 -1.46
C MET A 255 -0.33 9.93 -2.16
N VAL A 256 0.96 10.00 -2.46
CA VAL A 256 1.70 8.93 -3.12
C VAL A 256 2.69 8.30 -2.16
N LYS A 257 2.81 6.97 -2.17
CA LYS A 257 3.82 6.23 -1.40
C LYS A 257 5.07 6.04 -2.22
N VAL A 258 6.23 6.27 -1.60
CA VAL A 258 7.53 5.92 -2.16
C VAL A 258 7.71 4.40 -2.07
N THR A 259 7.93 3.76 -3.21
CA THR A 259 8.03 2.30 -3.34
C THR A 259 9.45 1.82 -3.63
N ALA A 260 10.23 2.63 -4.34
CA ALA A 260 11.63 2.36 -4.61
C ALA A 260 12.38 3.67 -4.89
N ILE A 261 13.67 3.67 -4.62
CA ILE A 261 14.60 4.74 -4.96
C ILE A 261 15.81 4.09 -5.63
N GLU A 262 16.12 4.58 -6.82
CA GLU A 262 17.31 4.23 -7.57
C GLU A 262 18.21 5.46 -7.64
N GLN A 263 19.44 5.33 -7.17
CA GLN A 263 20.43 6.39 -7.22
C GLN A 263 21.54 5.98 -8.20
N ARG A 264 21.83 6.85 -9.18
CA ARG A 264 22.89 6.67 -10.17
C ARG A 264 23.71 7.96 -10.22
N ALA A 265 24.90 7.93 -9.62
CA ALA A 265 25.70 9.13 -9.41
C ALA A 265 24.88 10.23 -8.72
N ASN A 266 24.64 11.36 -9.39
CA ASN A 266 23.85 12.47 -8.85
C ASN A 266 22.35 12.33 -9.13
N ASP A 267 21.95 11.46 -10.04
CA ASP A 267 20.55 11.30 -10.43
C ASP A 267 19.81 10.37 -9.47
N MET A 268 18.62 10.79 -9.07
CA MET A 268 17.73 10.00 -8.24
C MET A 268 16.41 9.78 -8.97
N LEU A 269 16.02 8.51 -9.09
CA LEU A 269 14.74 8.11 -9.67
C LEU A 269 13.88 7.53 -8.56
N VAL A 270 12.74 8.17 -8.30
CA VAL A 270 11.82 7.79 -7.22
C VAL A 270 10.59 7.16 -7.83
N ASN A 271 10.36 5.88 -7.53
CA ASN A 271 9.14 5.19 -7.94
C ASN A 271 8.09 5.40 -6.85
N VAL A 272 6.92 5.90 -7.24
CA VAL A 272 5.79 6.15 -6.34
C VAL A 272 4.52 5.48 -6.84
N VAL A 273 3.57 5.24 -5.93
CA VAL A 273 2.22 4.78 -6.26
C VAL A 273 1.18 5.65 -5.56
N GLY A 274 0.14 6.07 -6.28
CA GLY A 274 -0.99 6.81 -5.72
C GLY A 274 -1.76 5.99 -4.71
N MET A 275 -2.04 6.58 -3.55
CA MET A 275 -2.80 5.99 -2.46
C MET A 275 -4.15 6.68 -2.30
N ASP A 276 -4.25 7.60 -1.35
CA ASP A 276 -5.47 8.27 -0.96
C ASP A 276 -5.56 9.67 -1.55
N ARG A 277 -6.79 10.14 -1.78
CA ARG A 277 -7.03 11.50 -2.21
C ARG A 277 -6.93 12.45 -1.02
N PHE A 278 -6.65 13.72 -1.30
CA PHE A 278 -6.81 14.79 -0.33
C PHE A 278 -7.32 16.06 -1.01
N LYS A 279 -7.93 16.92 -0.21
CA LYS A 279 -8.33 18.26 -0.62
C LYS A 279 -7.44 19.29 0.07
N VAL A 280 -6.95 20.26 -0.70
CA VAL A 280 -6.25 21.43 -0.18
C VAL A 280 -7.29 22.39 0.39
N VAL A 281 -7.21 22.61 1.70
CA VAL A 281 -8.08 23.52 2.45
C VAL A 281 -7.52 24.95 2.37
N ASN A 282 -6.23 25.11 2.70
CA ASN A 282 -5.53 26.39 2.68
C ASN A 282 -4.15 26.22 2.07
N VAL A 283 -3.66 27.25 1.38
CA VAL A 283 -2.26 27.36 0.94
C VAL A 283 -1.56 28.35 1.85
N ASN A 284 -0.58 27.88 2.59
CA ASN A 284 0.19 28.65 3.57
C ASN A 284 1.44 29.28 2.93
N GLN A 285 2.04 28.57 1.97
CA GLN A 285 3.18 29.04 1.18
C GLN A 285 3.07 28.50 -0.25
N GLU A 286 3.40 29.31 -1.25
CA GLU A 286 3.41 28.92 -2.67
C GLU A 286 4.81 29.23 -3.25
N ALA A 287 5.45 28.22 -3.83
CA ALA A 287 6.66 28.30 -4.63
C ALA A 287 6.38 27.73 -6.03
N GLU A 288 7.40 27.70 -6.91
CA GLU A 288 7.20 27.30 -8.32
C GLU A 288 6.70 25.86 -8.47
N ASP A 289 7.30 24.91 -7.74
CA ASP A 289 7.04 23.47 -7.87
C ASP A 289 6.51 22.84 -6.58
N PHE A 290 6.31 23.63 -5.54
CA PHE A 290 5.85 23.16 -4.23
C PHE A 290 4.94 24.18 -3.55
N ILE A 291 4.02 23.67 -2.73
CA ILE A 291 3.24 24.46 -1.79
C ILE A 291 3.36 23.87 -0.38
N ALA A 292 3.22 24.69 0.64
CA ALA A 292 2.91 24.22 1.98
C ALA A 292 1.43 24.49 2.22
N ALA A 293 0.66 23.44 2.55
CA ALA A 293 -0.80 23.51 2.53
C ALA A 293 -1.45 22.74 3.69
N ASP A 294 -2.61 23.21 4.09
CA ASP A 294 -3.50 22.45 4.96
C ASP A 294 -4.28 21.46 4.12
N LEU A 295 -4.22 20.18 4.47
CA LEU A 295 -4.84 19.09 3.73
C LEU A 295 -5.97 18.47 4.53
N ASP A 296 -6.99 18.00 3.83
CA ASP A 296 -8.05 17.16 4.38
C ASP A 296 -8.14 15.87 3.57
N MET A 297 -7.81 14.73 4.19
CA MET A 297 -7.77 13.44 3.50
C MET A 297 -9.18 12.97 3.12
N GLN A 298 -9.32 12.46 1.89
CA GLN A 298 -10.58 11.99 1.31
C GLN A 298 -10.47 10.48 1.09
N PHE A 299 -10.80 9.70 2.13
CA PHE A 299 -10.79 8.24 2.07
C PHE A 299 -12.01 7.71 1.32
N GLU A 300 -11.82 6.62 0.58
CA GLU A 300 -12.87 6.03 -0.25
C GLU A 300 -13.91 5.25 0.55
N ASN A 301 -13.49 4.66 1.67
CA ASN A 301 -14.36 3.90 2.56
C ASN A 301 -13.84 4.00 4.00
N TYR A 302 -14.64 4.57 4.90
CA TYR A 302 -14.29 4.65 6.32
C TYR A 302 -14.17 3.26 6.97
N GLN A 303 -14.82 2.23 6.42
CA GLN A 303 -14.69 0.84 6.87
C GLN A 303 -13.35 0.22 6.47
N ASP A 304 -12.65 0.77 5.46
CA ASP A 304 -11.27 0.40 5.17
C ASP A 304 -10.26 1.00 6.17
N LEU A 305 -10.62 2.07 6.88
CA LEU A 305 -9.77 2.63 7.95
C LEU A 305 -9.57 1.64 9.10
N GLU A 306 -10.61 0.87 9.47
CA GLU A 306 -10.48 -0.20 10.47
C GLU A 306 -9.50 -1.30 10.00
N ASN A 307 -9.50 -1.63 8.71
CA ASN A 307 -8.59 -2.63 8.13
C ASN A 307 -7.15 -2.11 8.01
N ILE A 308 -6.96 -0.80 7.77
CA ILE A 308 -5.65 -0.14 7.77
C ILE A 308 -5.02 -0.23 9.16
N MET A 309 -5.81 -0.07 10.22
CA MET A 309 -5.34 -0.17 11.61
C MET A 309 -4.92 -1.60 12.00
N THR A 310 -5.52 -2.64 11.40
CA THR A 310 -5.25 -4.04 11.76
C THR A 310 -4.21 -4.73 10.90
N SER A 311 -4.09 -4.37 9.62
CA SER A 311 -3.24 -5.09 8.66
C SER A 311 -2.12 -4.24 8.06
N SER A 312 -2.14 -2.92 8.23
CA SER A 312 -1.26 -1.97 7.53
C SER A 312 -1.29 -2.11 5.99
N GLN A 313 -2.27 -2.84 5.43
CA GLN A 313 -2.43 -3.04 4.00
C GLN A 313 -3.42 -2.03 3.43
N HIS A 314 -2.95 -1.26 2.47
CA HIS A 314 -3.81 -0.40 1.68
C HIS A 314 -4.63 -1.22 0.69
N TRP A 315 -5.82 -0.74 0.29
CA TRP A 315 -6.68 -1.45 -0.67
C TRP A 315 -6.00 -1.66 -2.03
N THR A 316 -5.03 -0.82 -2.41
CA THR A 316 -4.21 -1.01 -3.62
C THR A 316 -3.23 -2.19 -3.53
N GLU A 317 -2.97 -2.71 -2.33
CA GLU A 317 -1.97 -3.76 -2.07
C GLU A 317 -2.60 -5.10 -1.65
N ARG A 318 -3.94 -5.18 -1.51
CA ARG A 318 -4.65 -6.42 -1.20
C ARG A 318 -4.42 -7.43 -2.33
N LYS A 319 -3.49 -8.37 -2.11
CA LYS A 319 -3.42 -9.61 -2.90
C LYS A 319 -4.73 -10.35 -2.65
N MET A 320 -5.47 -10.61 -3.71
CA MET A 320 -6.69 -11.41 -3.66
C MET A 320 -6.35 -12.74 -2.98
N LEU A 321 -6.89 -12.97 -1.77
CA LEU A 321 -7.09 -14.33 -1.31
C LEU A 321 -8.11 -14.92 -2.28
N SER A 322 -7.81 -16.09 -2.83
CA SER A 322 -8.79 -16.88 -3.60
C SER A 322 -10.12 -16.92 -2.85
N PRO A 323 -11.27 -16.81 -3.54
CA PRO A 323 -12.56 -16.76 -2.88
C PRO A 323 -12.69 -17.97 -1.94
N PRO A 324 -13.25 -17.81 -0.73
CA PRO A 324 -13.67 -18.95 0.04
C PRO A 324 -14.58 -19.78 -0.86
N SER A 325 -14.26 -21.07 -1.02
CA SER A 325 -15.11 -22.01 -1.72
C SER A 325 -16.54 -21.79 -1.26
N SER A 326 -17.44 -21.49 -2.19
CA SER A 326 -18.84 -21.26 -1.90
C SER A 326 -19.35 -22.36 -0.96
N PRO A 327 -20.12 -22.02 0.09
CA PRO A 327 -20.76 -23.05 0.88
C PRO A 327 -21.63 -23.85 -0.08
N LYS A 328 -21.36 -25.16 -0.19
CA LYS A 328 -22.24 -26.08 -0.90
C LYS A 328 -23.63 -25.86 -0.34
N CYS A 329 -24.51 -25.31 -1.16
CA CYS A 329 -25.91 -25.20 -0.83
C CYS A 329 -26.44 -26.63 -0.86
N ASP A 330 -26.40 -27.31 0.29
CA ASP A 330 -27.07 -28.58 0.46
C ASP A 330 -28.56 -28.30 0.23
N ARG A 331 -29.03 -28.69 -0.95
CA ARG A 331 -30.44 -28.72 -1.29
C ARG A 331 -31.12 -29.72 -0.37
N VAL A 332 -31.60 -29.27 0.77
CA VAL A 332 -32.60 -30.01 1.54
C VAL A 332 -33.89 -29.92 0.74
N ILE A 333 -34.16 -30.96 -0.04
CA ILE A 333 -35.46 -31.19 -0.66
C ILE A 333 -36.42 -31.54 0.48
N VAL A 334 -37.18 -30.55 0.95
CA VAL A 334 -38.36 -30.83 1.80
C VAL A 334 -39.52 -31.11 0.86
N ALA A 335 -39.93 -32.38 0.79
CA ALA A 335 -41.12 -32.80 0.07
C ALA A 335 -42.36 -32.20 0.75
N ALA A 336 -43.10 -31.35 0.03
CA ALA A 336 -44.38 -30.82 0.50
C ALA A 336 -45.47 -31.88 0.30
N ALA A 337 -46.08 -32.32 1.40
CA ALA A 337 -47.26 -33.17 1.41
C ALA A 337 -48.51 -32.37 1.00
N VAL A 338 -49.32 -32.99 0.15
CA VAL A 338 -50.56 -32.47 -0.44
C VAL A 338 -51.72 -32.57 0.58
N SER A 339 -52.55 -31.52 0.68
CA SER A 339 -53.94 -31.59 1.17
C SER A 339 -54.79 -30.41 0.62
N PRO A 340 -56.12 -30.56 0.45
CA PRO A 340 -56.95 -29.78 -0.49
C PRO A 340 -57.76 -28.63 0.18
N PRO A 341 -58.51 -27.80 -0.61
CA PRO A 341 -58.92 -26.44 -0.21
C PRO A 341 -60.36 -26.34 0.32
N SER A 342 -60.64 -25.31 1.11
CA SER A 342 -62.02 -24.88 1.45
C SER A 342 -62.15 -23.34 1.61
N SER A 343 -62.76 -22.73 0.58
CA SER A 343 -63.67 -21.54 0.54
C SER A 343 -63.27 -20.10 1.00
N PRO A 344 -63.90 -19.04 0.40
CA PRO A 344 -63.53 -17.60 0.48
C PRO A 344 -64.46 -16.80 1.46
N PRO A 345 -64.58 -15.43 1.55
CA PRO A 345 -64.08 -14.29 0.71
C PRO A 345 -63.63 -12.99 1.46
N HIS A 346 -63.10 -11.99 0.72
CA HIS A 346 -63.61 -10.59 0.65
C HIS A 346 -62.59 -9.55 0.14
N PHE A 347 -63.01 -8.79 -0.88
CA PHE A 347 -62.41 -7.56 -1.42
C PHE A 347 -62.64 -6.36 -0.50
N THR A 348 -61.72 -5.38 -0.48
CA THR A 348 -62.00 -3.94 -0.77
C THR A 348 -60.69 -3.11 -0.78
N GLY A 349 -60.57 -2.16 -1.71
CA GLY A 349 -59.60 -1.05 -1.63
C GLY A 349 -58.77 -0.77 -2.89
N SER A 350 -59.14 0.27 -3.63
CA SER A 350 -58.66 0.72 -4.96
C SER A 350 -57.30 1.49 -4.97
N PRO A 351 -56.71 1.75 -6.16
CA PRO A 351 -55.26 1.99 -6.35
C PRO A 351 -54.89 3.46 -6.62
N LYS A 352 -53.67 3.90 -6.22
CA LYS A 352 -52.90 5.05 -6.79
C LYS A 352 -51.41 4.99 -6.33
N PRO A 353 -50.49 5.70 -7.00
CA PRO A 353 -49.99 5.53 -8.36
C PRO A 353 -48.51 5.11 -8.36
N ILE A 354 -48.06 4.68 -9.53
CA ILE A 354 -46.67 4.42 -9.89
C ILE A 354 -45.81 5.63 -9.56
N TYR A 355 -44.85 5.46 -8.65
CA TYR A 355 -43.56 6.14 -8.77
C TYR A 355 -42.61 5.12 -9.40
N GLU A 356 -42.29 5.32 -10.68
CA GLU A 356 -41.12 4.72 -11.29
C GLU A 356 -39.89 5.24 -10.52
N CYS A 357 -39.39 4.44 -9.58
CA CYS A 357 -38.04 4.62 -9.09
C CYS A 357 -37.09 4.28 -10.24
N LEU A 358 -36.33 5.27 -10.71
CA LEU A 358 -35.11 5.04 -11.48
C LEU A 358 -34.29 3.94 -10.79
N PRO A 359 -33.71 2.98 -11.54
CA PRO A 359 -32.89 1.95 -10.91
C PRO A 359 -31.61 2.60 -10.41
N SER A 360 -31.51 2.84 -9.10
CA SER A 360 -30.24 3.11 -8.44
C SER A 360 -29.34 1.90 -8.65
N SER A 361 -28.36 2.02 -9.53
CA SER A 361 -27.43 0.95 -9.80
C SER A 361 -26.38 0.94 -8.70
N SER A 362 -26.32 -0.13 -7.89
CA SER A 362 -25.25 -0.25 -6.90
C SER A 362 -23.86 -0.12 -7.56
N PRO A 363 -22.85 0.44 -6.87
CA PRO A 363 -21.48 0.57 -7.41
C PRO A 363 -20.91 -0.73 -7.98
N ILE A 364 -21.30 -1.88 -7.42
CA ILE A 364 -20.92 -3.21 -7.92
C ILE A 364 -21.46 -3.46 -9.34
N LYS A 365 -22.71 -3.07 -9.63
CA LYS A 365 -23.28 -3.22 -10.99
C LYS A 365 -22.52 -2.38 -12.01
N LEU A 366 -22.13 -1.16 -11.64
CA LEU A 366 -21.33 -0.30 -12.52
C LEU A 366 -19.92 -0.86 -12.71
N SER A 367 -19.30 -1.35 -11.64
CA SER A 367 -18.00 -2.03 -11.66
C SER A 367 -18.00 -3.26 -12.59
N ASN A 368 -19.02 -4.12 -12.49
CA ASN A 368 -19.19 -5.27 -13.39
C ASN A 368 -19.21 -4.84 -14.86
N ARG A 369 -19.95 -3.78 -15.21
CA ARG A 369 -20.01 -3.28 -16.60
C ARG A 369 -18.65 -2.80 -17.13
N ILE A 370 -17.83 -2.21 -16.25
CA ILE A 370 -16.46 -1.78 -16.59
C ILE A 370 -15.57 -3.01 -16.78
N TYR A 371 -15.64 -3.97 -15.86
CA TYR A 371 -14.92 -5.24 -15.93
C TYR A 371 -15.23 -5.99 -17.23
N ASP A 372 -16.52 -6.18 -17.53
CA ASP A 372 -17.00 -6.86 -18.73
C ASP A 372 -16.46 -6.19 -19.99
N PHE A 373 -16.47 -4.85 -20.05
CA PHE A 373 -15.89 -4.13 -21.19
C PHE A 373 -14.39 -4.36 -21.37
N ILE A 374 -13.61 -4.31 -20.28
CA ILE A 374 -12.15 -4.53 -20.36
C ILE A 374 -11.85 -5.98 -20.77
N ASN A 375 -12.63 -6.93 -20.25
CA ASN A 375 -12.52 -8.34 -20.59
C ASN A 375 -12.92 -8.62 -22.06
N ASP A 376 -13.98 -7.98 -22.55
CA ASP A 376 -14.36 -8.05 -23.96
C ASP A 376 -13.27 -7.47 -24.86
N LEU A 377 -12.62 -6.38 -24.42
CA LEU A 377 -11.51 -5.76 -25.15
C LEU A 377 -10.30 -6.70 -25.23
N SER A 378 -9.98 -7.42 -24.16
CA SER A 378 -8.86 -8.36 -24.12
C SER A 378 -9.10 -9.61 -24.98
N HIS A 379 -10.35 -10.02 -25.16
CA HIS A 379 -10.69 -11.16 -26.01
C HIS A 379 -11.06 -10.78 -27.45
N SER A 380 -11.11 -9.49 -27.78
CA SER A 380 -11.36 -9.04 -29.15
C SER A 380 -10.22 -9.45 -30.08
N THR A 381 -10.54 -10.17 -31.15
CA THR A 381 -9.55 -10.55 -32.17
C THR A 381 -9.14 -9.30 -32.97
N PRO A 382 -7.84 -9.03 -33.16
CA PRO A 382 -7.40 -8.02 -34.11
C PRO A 382 -7.97 -8.37 -35.49
N SER A 383 -8.71 -7.47 -36.15
CA SER A 383 -9.22 -7.80 -37.47
C SER A 383 -8.05 -7.91 -38.45
N ASN A 384 -8.08 -8.89 -39.35
CA ASN A 384 -7.06 -9.11 -40.40
C ASN A 384 -6.82 -7.89 -41.32
N SER A 385 -7.64 -6.84 -41.21
CA SER A 385 -7.51 -5.57 -41.93
C SER A 385 -6.71 -4.50 -41.17
N PHE A 386 -6.32 -4.74 -39.91
CA PHE A 386 -5.48 -3.80 -39.16
C PHE A 386 -4.01 -4.13 -39.42
N CYS A 387 -3.31 -3.14 -39.97
CA CYS A 387 -1.88 -3.13 -40.20
C CYS A 387 -1.10 -3.54 -38.93
N SER A 388 0.10 -4.12 -39.09
CA SER A 388 1.08 -4.41 -38.03
C SER A 388 1.40 -3.22 -37.11
N THR A 389 0.96 -2.02 -37.47
CA THR A 389 1.04 -0.77 -36.68
C THR A 389 0.09 -0.73 -35.47
N VAL A 390 -0.95 -1.58 -35.42
CA VAL A 390 -1.92 -1.64 -34.29
C VAL A 390 -1.77 -2.93 -33.47
N GLU A 391 -0.88 -3.84 -33.87
CA GLU A 391 -0.47 -4.99 -33.04
C GLU A 391 0.07 -4.49 -31.69
N GLY A 392 -0.57 -4.92 -30.60
CA GLY A 392 -0.23 -4.52 -29.23
C GLY A 392 -1.10 -3.40 -28.63
N LEU A 393 -1.93 -2.71 -29.43
CA LEU A 393 -2.89 -1.73 -28.91
C LEU A 393 -4.22 -2.35 -28.44
N LEU A 394 -4.51 -3.60 -28.82
CA LEU A 394 -5.74 -4.33 -28.50
C LEU A 394 -5.50 -5.84 -28.36
N GLY A 395 -6.48 -6.54 -27.80
CA GLY A 395 -6.46 -8.01 -27.62
C GLY A 395 -5.71 -8.45 -26.36
N PRO A 396 -5.37 -9.74 -26.23
CA PRO A 396 -4.84 -10.29 -24.98
C PRO A 396 -3.47 -9.68 -24.62
N VAL A 397 -2.66 -9.37 -25.64
CA VAL A 397 -1.35 -8.72 -25.49
C VAL A 397 -1.47 -7.31 -24.90
N TRP A 398 -2.54 -6.58 -25.20
CA TRP A 398 -2.79 -5.27 -24.60
C TRP A 398 -3.06 -5.41 -23.10
N LEU A 399 -3.94 -6.35 -22.71
CA LEU A 399 -4.27 -6.53 -21.30
C LEU A 399 -3.04 -6.98 -20.51
N ASP A 400 -2.25 -7.91 -21.03
CA ASP A 400 -1.00 -8.36 -20.39
C ASP A 400 0.00 -7.20 -20.22
N SER A 401 0.14 -6.35 -21.26
CA SER A 401 1.02 -5.18 -21.21
C SER A 401 0.55 -4.15 -20.18
N VAL A 402 -0.75 -3.84 -20.18
CA VAL A 402 -1.37 -2.92 -19.22
C VAL A 402 -1.26 -3.46 -17.80
N GLN A 403 -1.49 -4.75 -17.60
CA GLN A 403 -1.36 -5.39 -16.29
C GLN A 403 0.09 -5.42 -15.80
N GLY A 404 1.06 -5.62 -16.70
CA GLY A 404 2.48 -5.52 -16.39
C GLY A 404 2.88 -4.12 -15.89
N LEU A 405 2.33 -3.08 -16.50
CA LEU A 405 2.61 -1.68 -16.14
C LEU A 405 1.83 -1.25 -14.87
N HIS A 406 0.52 -1.42 -14.88
CA HIS A 406 -0.39 -0.81 -13.90
C HIS A 406 -0.79 -1.76 -12.77
N GLY A 407 -0.52 -3.06 -12.90
CA GLY A 407 -0.96 -4.11 -11.97
C GLY A 407 -2.18 -4.87 -12.50
N PRO A 408 -2.54 -5.99 -11.86
CA PRO A 408 -3.60 -6.87 -12.34
C PRO A 408 -4.96 -6.16 -12.40
N LEU A 409 -5.83 -6.62 -13.31
CA LEU A 409 -7.22 -6.17 -13.39
C LEU A 409 -7.92 -6.48 -12.06
N PRO A 410 -8.52 -5.48 -11.37
CA PRO A 410 -9.20 -5.72 -10.11
C PRO A 410 -10.45 -6.59 -10.27
N ALA A 411 -10.81 -7.30 -9.20
CA ALA A 411 -12.06 -8.05 -9.14
C ALA A 411 -13.26 -7.08 -9.16
N ALA A 412 -14.33 -7.48 -9.83
CA ALA A 412 -15.47 -6.60 -10.06
C ALA A 412 -16.25 -6.28 -8.76
N GLU A 413 -16.11 -7.11 -7.71
CA GLU A 413 -16.67 -6.85 -6.38
C GLU A 413 -15.93 -5.74 -5.62
N ASN A 414 -14.79 -5.26 -6.12
CA ASN A 414 -14.07 -4.11 -5.59
C ASN A 414 -14.25 -2.88 -6.50
N PRO A 415 -15.38 -2.14 -6.39
CA PRO A 415 -15.70 -1.02 -7.27
C PRO A 415 -14.69 0.13 -7.15
N VAL A 416 -14.08 0.35 -5.97
CA VAL A 416 -13.07 1.40 -5.78
C VAL A 416 -11.81 1.08 -6.57
N ALA A 417 -11.29 -0.14 -6.43
CA ALA A 417 -10.11 -0.56 -7.17
C ALA A 417 -10.37 -0.56 -8.69
N MET A 418 -11.54 -1.07 -9.12
CA MET A 418 -11.94 -1.04 -10.53
C MET A 418 -11.99 0.38 -11.09
N CYS A 419 -12.62 1.31 -10.37
CA CYS A 419 -12.72 2.71 -10.78
C CYS A 419 -11.36 3.33 -11.07
N TRP A 420 -10.43 3.21 -10.12
CA TRP A 420 -9.11 3.85 -10.24
C TRP A 420 -8.20 3.13 -11.23
N TRP A 421 -8.24 1.81 -11.29
CA TRP A 421 -7.50 1.06 -12.30
C TRP A 421 -7.95 1.42 -13.71
N ALA A 422 -9.27 1.43 -13.96
CA ALA A 422 -9.83 1.85 -15.23
C ALA A 422 -9.43 3.29 -15.61
N ALA A 423 -9.46 4.22 -14.64
CA ALA A 423 -9.07 5.60 -14.86
C ALA A 423 -7.59 5.77 -15.22
N VAL A 424 -6.72 4.86 -14.77
CA VAL A 424 -5.29 4.88 -15.05
C VAL A 424 -4.98 4.32 -16.43
N VAL A 425 -5.74 3.33 -16.90
CA VAL A 425 -5.45 2.62 -18.16
C VAL A 425 -6.20 3.19 -19.38
N LEU A 426 -7.34 3.84 -19.16
CA LEU A 426 -8.12 4.42 -20.25
C LEU A 426 -7.45 5.71 -20.77
N PRO A 427 -7.36 5.89 -22.11
CA PRO A 427 -6.77 7.07 -22.71
C PRO A 427 -7.75 8.25 -22.64
N VAL A 428 -7.61 9.08 -21.61
CA VAL A 428 -8.47 10.25 -21.37
C VAL A 428 -7.65 11.51 -21.10
N SER A 429 -8.26 12.68 -21.28
CA SER A 429 -7.57 13.96 -21.11
C SER A 429 -7.20 14.20 -19.65
N ASN A 430 -6.15 15.00 -19.39
CA ASN A 430 -5.79 15.36 -18.01
C ASN A 430 -6.90 16.16 -17.30
N SER A 431 -7.74 16.87 -18.05
CA SER A 431 -8.91 17.59 -17.52
C SER A 431 -9.95 16.60 -16.99
N ASP A 432 -10.27 15.56 -17.76
CA ASP A 432 -11.25 14.54 -17.35
C ASP A 432 -10.73 13.74 -16.14
N ARG A 433 -9.43 13.41 -16.13
CA ARG A 433 -8.78 12.75 -15.00
C ARG A 433 -8.87 13.59 -13.73
N TYR A 434 -8.67 14.90 -13.84
CA TYR A 434 -8.79 15.80 -12.71
C TYR A 434 -10.25 15.90 -12.24
N HIS A 435 -11.23 16.01 -13.16
CA HIS A 435 -12.65 15.97 -12.81
C HIS A 435 -13.01 14.70 -12.03
N LEU A 436 -12.53 13.53 -12.46
CA LEU A 436 -12.72 12.27 -11.74
C LEU A 436 -12.10 12.31 -10.34
N LEU A 437 -10.91 12.93 -10.19
CA LEU A 437 -10.23 13.08 -8.91
C LEU A 437 -11.05 13.93 -7.91
N GLU A 438 -11.69 15.00 -8.38
CA GLU A 438 -12.55 15.88 -7.58
C GLU A 438 -13.91 15.26 -7.24
N THR A 439 -14.37 14.30 -8.05
CA THR A 439 -15.69 13.67 -7.88
C THR A 439 -15.73 12.84 -6.60
N ILE A 440 -16.59 13.21 -5.64
CA ILE A 440 -16.63 12.57 -4.32
C ILE A 440 -17.30 11.20 -4.40
N SER A 441 -18.49 11.12 -5.01
CA SER A 441 -19.27 9.88 -5.09
C SER A 441 -18.58 8.79 -5.92
N LEU A 442 -18.54 7.57 -5.38
CA LEU A 442 -18.03 6.41 -6.12
C LEU A 442 -18.94 6.06 -7.31
N GLU A 443 -20.25 6.14 -7.13
CA GLU A 443 -21.22 5.84 -8.20
C GLU A 443 -21.07 6.83 -9.37
N GLU A 444 -20.87 8.10 -9.06
CA GLU A 444 -20.65 9.15 -10.06
C GLU A 444 -19.33 8.93 -10.80
N ARG A 445 -18.24 8.61 -10.09
CA ARG A 445 -16.96 8.27 -10.73
C ARG A 445 -17.06 7.07 -11.66
N LEU A 446 -17.73 6.00 -11.24
CA LEU A 446 -17.94 4.82 -12.09
C LEU A 446 -18.79 5.17 -13.33
N THR A 447 -19.74 6.08 -13.18
CA THR A 447 -20.55 6.59 -14.29
C THR A 447 -19.71 7.40 -15.28
N ILE A 448 -18.79 8.25 -14.79
CA ILE A 448 -17.81 8.98 -15.63
C ILE A 448 -16.91 8.00 -16.38
N ILE A 449 -16.42 6.95 -15.74
CA ILE A 449 -15.62 5.91 -16.41
C ILE A 449 -16.42 5.24 -17.53
N LEU A 450 -17.69 4.91 -17.27
CA LEU A 450 -18.56 4.33 -18.28
C LEU A 450 -18.86 5.30 -19.44
N SER A 451 -18.95 6.61 -19.20
CA SER A 451 -19.09 7.58 -20.29
C SER A 451 -17.84 7.62 -21.16
N TRP A 452 -16.64 7.60 -20.56
CA TRP A 452 -15.38 7.50 -21.34
C TRP A 452 -15.33 6.23 -22.19
N ILE A 453 -15.76 5.09 -21.64
CA ILE A 453 -15.86 3.83 -22.38
C ILE A 453 -16.81 3.96 -23.58
N ASN A 454 -17.97 4.60 -23.39
CA ASN A 454 -18.94 4.79 -24.46
C ASN A 454 -18.40 5.73 -25.56
N ASP A 455 -17.69 6.79 -25.17
CA ASP A 455 -17.06 7.71 -26.11
C ASP A 455 -15.99 6.99 -26.93
N LEU A 456 -15.15 6.18 -26.28
CA LEU A 456 -14.14 5.35 -26.96
C LEU A 456 -14.80 4.36 -27.93
N LYS A 457 -15.88 3.69 -27.54
CA LYS A 457 -16.65 2.80 -28.44
C LYS A 457 -17.19 3.56 -29.66
N SER A 458 -17.74 4.75 -29.44
CA SER A 458 -18.28 5.61 -30.51
C SER A 458 -17.19 6.05 -31.48
N GLN A 459 -16.07 6.54 -30.95
CA GLN A 459 -14.89 6.95 -31.74
C GLN A 459 -14.36 5.77 -32.57
N TRP A 460 -14.24 4.58 -31.98
CA TRP A 460 -13.81 3.39 -32.70
C TRP A 460 -14.76 3.03 -33.84
N GLY A 461 -16.08 3.06 -33.58
CA GLY A 461 -17.09 2.80 -34.59
C GLY A 461 -17.05 3.80 -35.75
N ASN A 462 -16.74 5.06 -35.47
CA ASN A 462 -16.57 6.10 -36.47
C ASN A 462 -15.27 5.89 -37.27
N CYS A 463 -14.14 5.69 -36.61
CA CYS A 463 -12.84 5.43 -37.26
C CYS A 463 -12.91 4.20 -38.17
N ARG A 464 -13.54 3.12 -37.72
CA ARG A 464 -13.74 1.90 -38.52
C ARG A 464 -14.59 2.17 -39.76
N ARG A 465 -15.71 2.90 -39.62
CA ARG A 465 -16.56 3.29 -40.76
C ARG A 465 -15.79 4.15 -41.76
N THR A 466 -15.04 5.14 -41.28
CA THR A 466 -14.21 5.98 -42.15
C THR A 466 -13.13 5.18 -42.87
N ALA A 467 -12.45 4.25 -42.18
CA ALA A 467 -11.43 3.40 -42.79
C ALA A 467 -12.01 2.49 -43.87
N ILE A 468 -13.15 1.83 -43.62
CA ILE A 468 -13.85 0.99 -44.61
C ILE A 468 -14.31 1.84 -45.81
N ASN A 469 -14.87 3.03 -45.57
CA ASN A 469 -15.30 3.93 -46.63
C ASN A 469 -14.13 4.46 -47.47
N SER A 470 -12.96 4.65 -46.87
CA SER A 470 -11.75 5.02 -47.59
C SER A 470 -11.19 3.85 -48.39
N ALA A 471 -11.14 2.64 -47.83
CA ALA A 471 -10.66 1.44 -48.54
C ALA A 471 -11.54 1.12 -49.77
N THR A 472 -12.86 1.19 -49.62
CA THR A 472 -13.81 0.96 -50.72
C THR A 472 -13.70 2.02 -51.82
N LYS A 473 -13.29 3.26 -51.51
CA LYS A 473 -13.04 4.32 -52.51
C LYS A 473 -11.73 4.13 -53.29
N VAL A 474 -10.75 3.40 -52.74
CA VAL A 474 -9.43 3.19 -53.37
C VAL A 474 -9.40 1.86 -54.16
N GLY A 475 -10.48 1.09 -54.18
CA GLY A 475 -10.62 -0.11 -55.02
C GLY A 475 -9.79 -1.29 -54.54
N LEU A 476 -9.65 -1.46 -53.22
CA LEU A 476 -9.14 -2.68 -52.59
C LEU A 476 -10.29 -3.63 -52.21
#